data_AF-A0A2V8QFU0-F1
#
_entry.id   AF-A0A2V8QFU0-F1
#
_cell.length_a   1.000
_cell.length_b   1.000
_cell.length_c   1.000
_cell.angle_alpha   90.00
_cell.angle_beta   90.00
_cell.angle_gamma   90.00
#
_symmetry.space_group_name_H-M   'P 1'
#
loop_
_entity.id
_entity.type
_entity.pdbx_description
1 polymer ?
#
loop_
_entity_poly.entity_id
_entity_poly.type
_entity_poly.pdbx_seq_one_letter_code
_entity_poly.pdbx_strand_id
1 'polypeptide(L)'
;MKVNLSRLVLCFCALVWISGVASAQQQPFQAITYRLAMSRPVSHLFEVSIEVELPANSKETSISFQMPKWSPGRYAVFDFAKNVQEVHALSGVCPPRAQCKMAPRPITRVNDQTWSVET
;
A
#
# COMPACT_ATOMS: atom_id res chain seq x y z
N MET A 1 -13.77 16.01 52.33
CA MET A 1 -12.70 15.24 51.68
C MET A 1 -11.83 16.21 50.90
N LYS A 2 -10.64 16.60 51.39
CA LYS A 2 -9.78 17.62 50.74
C LYS A 2 -8.90 16.92 49.70
N VAL A 3 -9.20 17.10 48.42
CA VAL A 3 -8.39 16.57 47.33
C VAL A 3 -7.13 17.44 47.19
N ASN A 4 -5.94 16.84 47.29
CA ASN A 4 -4.66 17.56 47.23
C ASN A 4 -4.36 18.00 45.79
N LEU A 5 -4.33 19.32 45.58
CA LEU A 5 -4.11 19.98 44.29
C LEU A 5 -2.82 19.50 43.59
N SER A 6 -1.76 19.16 44.34
CA SER A 6 -0.50 18.66 43.77
C SER A 6 -0.63 17.26 43.13
N ARG A 7 -1.51 16.40 43.66
CA ARG A 7 -1.79 15.08 43.06
C ARG A 7 -2.56 15.25 41.75
N LEU A 8 -3.40 16.27 41.66
CA LEU A 8 -4.20 16.56 40.47
C LEU A 8 -3.32 17.10 39.33
N VAL A 9 -2.34 17.96 39.65
CA VAL A 9 -1.34 18.47 38.69
C VAL A 9 -0.42 17.35 38.18
N LEU A 10 0.02 16.44 39.05
CA LEU A 10 0.86 15.30 38.65
C LEU A 10 0.13 14.33 37.71
N CYS A 11 -1.16 14.03 37.98
CA CYS A 11 -1.99 13.25 37.07
C CYS A 11 -2.21 13.95 35.73
N PHE A 12 -2.36 15.28 35.73
CA PHE A 12 -2.54 16.05 34.50
C PHE A 12 -1.28 16.07 33.63
N CYS A 13 -0.09 16.25 34.23
CA CYS A 13 1.18 16.14 33.52
C CYS A 13 1.43 14.74 32.95
N ALA A 14 1.05 13.68 33.67
CA ALA A 14 1.16 12.30 33.18
C ALA A 14 0.22 12.04 31.97
N LEU A 15 -0.99 12.60 31.98
CA LEU A 15 -1.94 12.49 30.87
C LEU A 15 -1.48 13.24 29.60
N VAL A 16 -0.85 14.41 29.77
CA VAL A 16 -0.29 15.18 28.64
C VAL A 16 0.89 14.44 27.98
N TRP A 17 1.72 13.74 28.76
CA TRP A 17 2.83 12.93 28.20
C TRP A 17 2.34 11.72 27.40
N ILE A 18 1.27 11.04 27.82
CA ILE A 18 0.69 9.91 27.06
C ILE A 18 0.08 10.38 25.74
N SER A 19 -0.41 11.62 25.68
CA SER A 19 -1.02 12.20 24.47
C SER A 19 0.01 12.56 23.38
N GLY A 20 1.28 12.74 23.75
CA GLY A 20 2.35 13.16 22.82
C GLY A 20 2.88 12.06 21.91
N VAL A 21 2.51 10.79 22.13
CA VAL A 21 2.97 9.64 21.33
C VAL A 21 2.02 9.28 20.19
N ALA A 22 0.99 10.08 19.95
CA ALA A 22 0.17 9.99 18.73
C ALA A 22 0.91 10.65 17.54
N SER A 23 2.16 10.27 17.30
CA SER A 23 2.80 10.62 16.04
C SER A 23 2.07 9.88 14.93
N ALA A 24 1.51 10.66 14.02
CA ALA A 24 0.62 10.24 12.95
C ALA A 24 1.14 9.00 12.24
N GLN A 25 0.29 7.97 12.20
CA GLN A 25 0.44 6.87 11.24
C GLN A 25 0.18 7.49 9.86
N GLN A 26 1.23 8.10 9.28
CA GLN A 26 1.16 8.70 7.95
C GLN A 26 0.78 7.58 6.99
N GLN A 27 -0.35 7.74 6.33
CA GLN A 27 -0.80 6.77 5.36
C GLN A 27 0.24 6.75 4.22
N PRO A 28 0.89 5.59 3.95
CA PRO A 28 1.98 5.53 2.98
C PRO A 28 1.52 5.88 1.57
N PHE A 29 0.22 5.68 1.30
CA PHE A 29 -0.43 5.97 0.03
C PHE A 29 -1.66 6.84 0.25
N GLN A 30 -1.87 7.83 -0.61
CA GLN A 30 -3.08 8.66 -0.63
C GLN A 30 -4.28 7.85 -1.12
N ALA A 31 -4.11 7.11 -2.22
CA ALA A 31 -5.13 6.24 -2.78
C ALA A 31 -4.50 5.05 -3.52
N ILE A 32 -5.24 3.95 -3.60
CA ILE A 32 -4.91 2.79 -4.43
C ILE A 32 -6.15 2.41 -5.22
N THR A 33 -6.08 2.48 -6.56
CA THR A 33 -7.17 2.12 -7.46
C THR A 33 -6.82 0.84 -8.21
N TYR A 34 -7.70 -0.16 -8.11
CA TYR A 34 -7.59 -1.42 -8.83
C TYR A 34 -8.57 -1.44 -10.01
N ARG A 35 -8.08 -1.84 -11.18
CA ARG A 35 -8.91 -2.09 -12.36
C ARG A 35 -8.69 -3.50 -12.86
N LEU A 36 -9.79 -4.19 -13.11
CA LEU A 36 -9.79 -5.53 -13.66
C LEU A 36 -10.50 -5.48 -15.01
N ALA A 37 -9.84 -6.01 -16.04
CA ALA A 37 -10.41 -6.16 -17.37
C ALA A 37 -10.17 -7.57 -17.89
N MET A 38 -10.99 -7.97 -18.85
CA MET A 38 -10.90 -9.27 -19.52
C MET A 38 -11.20 -9.04 -21.00
N SER A 39 -10.23 -8.49 -21.72
CA SER A 39 -10.36 -8.18 -23.14
C SER A 39 -10.64 -9.43 -23.99
N ARG A 40 -10.13 -10.60 -23.55
CA ARG A 40 -10.29 -11.91 -24.20
C ARG A 40 -10.71 -12.99 -23.19
N PRO A 41 -12.01 -13.12 -22.88
CA PRO A 41 -12.49 -14.07 -21.86
C PRO A 41 -12.09 -15.53 -22.07
N VAL A 42 -12.00 -15.95 -23.33
CA VAL A 42 -11.60 -17.32 -23.71
C VAL A 42 -10.18 -17.70 -23.27
N SER A 43 -9.31 -16.72 -22.97
CA SER A 43 -7.95 -17.01 -22.51
C SER A 43 -7.88 -17.27 -21.01
N HIS A 44 -8.96 -17.07 -20.25
CA HIS A 44 -8.97 -17.13 -18.79
C HIS A 44 -7.95 -16.21 -18.10
N LEU A 45 -7.54 -15.13 -18.79
CA LEU A 45 -6.61 -14.14 -18.26
C LEU A 45 -7.36 -12.86 -17.88
N PHE A 46 -6.91 -12.26 -16.79
CA PHE A 46 -7.33 -10.93 -16.38
C PHE A 46 -6.18 -9.94 -16.58
N GLU A 47 -6.52 -8.77 -17.11
CA GLU A 47 -5.67 -7.60 -17.09
C GLU A 47 -5.92 -6.87 -15.77
N VAL A 48 -4.88 -6.73 -14.95
CA VAL A 48 -4.97 -6.06 -13.65
C VAL A 48 -4.10 -4.81 -13.69
N SER A 49 -4.70 -3.65 -13.47
CA SER A 49 -3.98 -2.38 -13.33
C SER A 49 -4.12 -1.86 -11.91
N ILE A 50 -3.00 -1.46 -11.32
CA ILE A 50 -2.92 -0.91 -9.97
C ILE A 50 -2.35 0.50 -10.10
N GLU A 51 -3.16 1.50 -9.76
CA GLU A 51 -2.77 2.91 -9.71
C GLU A 51 -2.55 3.28 -8.24
N VAL A 52 -1.32 3.68 -7.89
CA VAL A 52 -0.93 4.06 -6.52
C VAL A 52 -0.62 5.54 -6.49
N GLU A 53 -1.37 6.30 -5.68
CA GLU A 53 -1.13 7.73 -5.46
C GLU A 53 -0.26 7.92 -4.23
N LEU A 54 0.93 8.49 -4.44
CA LEU A 54 1.88 8.78 -3.37
C LEU A 54 1.66 10.18 -2.79
N PRO A 55 1.82 10.38 -1.47
CA PRO A 55 1.82 11.71 -0.89
C PRO A 55 2.99 12.54 -1.42
N ALA A 56 2.81 13.86 -1.59
CA ALA A 56 3.83 14.75 -2.14
C ALA A 56 5.17 14.77 -1.37
N ASN A 57 5.15 14.37 -0.10
CA ASN A 57 6.32 14.25 0.77
C ASN A 57 6.80 12.80 0.94
N SER A 58 6.40 11.86 0.07
CA SER A 58 6.86 10.48 0.10
C SER A 58 8.37 10.43 -0.13
N LYS A 59 9.11 9.82 0.81
CA LYS A 59 10.55 9.56 0.69
C LYS A 59 10.86 8.10 0.34
N GLU A 60 9.84 7.32 -0.06
CA GLU A 60 10.03 5.92 -0.41
C GLU A 60 10.73 5.79 -1.76
N THR A 61 11.92 5.18 -1.74
CA THR A 61 12.72 4.88 -2.93
C THR A 61 12.14 3.72 -3.75
N SER A 62 11.33 2.87 -3.12
CA SER A 62 10.72 1.71 -3.78
C SER A 62 9.42 1.31 -3.11
N ILE A 63 8.48 0.79 -3.91
CA ILE A 63 7.19 0.25 -3.47
C ILE A 63 7.20 -1.27 -3.68
N SER A 64 6.80 -2.01 -2.64
CA SER A 64 6.67 -3.47 -2.71
C SER A 64 5.21 -3.90 -2.88
N PHE A 65 4.95 -4.68 -3.92
CA PHE A 65 3.67 -5.32 -4.19
C PHE A 65 3.75 -6.79 -3.76
N GLN A 66 2.84 -7.24 -2.90
CA GLN A 66 2.80 -8.63 -2.44
C GLN A 66 1.46 -9.28 -2.73
N MET A 67 1.50 -10.47 -3.34
CA MET A 67 0.36 -11.35 -3.52
C MET A 67 0.18 -12.23 -2.28
N PRO A 68 -1.03 -12.37 -1.71
CA PRO A 68 -1.26 -13.30 -0.59
C PRO A 68 -0.95 -14.76 -0.95
N LYS A 69 -0.58 -15.56 0.06
CA LYS A 69 -0.43 -17.03 -0.05
C LYS A 69 -1.59 -17.84 0.53
N TRP A 70 -2.62 -17.16 1.02
CA TRP A 70 -3.79 -17.80 1.61
C TRP A 70 -5.01 -16.91 1.39
N SER A 71 -6.19 -17.50 1.50
CA SER A 71 -7.47 -16.79 1.42
C SER A 71 -8.29 -17.10 2.67
N PRO A 72 -8.97 -16.11 3.29
CA PRO A 72 -9.85 -16.35 4.41
C PRO A 72 -10.83 -17.50 4.15
N GLY A 73 -11.06 -18.35 5.16
CA GLY A 73 -11.92 -19.54 5.05
C GLY A 73 -11.23 -20.80 4.50
N ARG A 74 -9.97 -20.71 4.04
CA ARG A 74 -9.17 -21.85 3.59
C ARG A 74 -7.80 -21.82 4.27
N TYR A 75 -7.60 -22.69 5.25
CA TYR A 75 -6.32 -22.81 5.99
C TYR A 75 -5.34 -23.71 5.24
N ALA A 76 -4.91 -23.26 4.06
CA ALA A 76 -3.91 -23.93 3.24
C ALA A 76 -2.98 -22.89 2.60
N VAL A 77 -1.73 -23.28 2.36
CA VAL A 77 -0.77 -22.46 1.62
C VAL A 77 -1.02 -22.66 0.13
N PHE A 78 -1.21 -21.55 -0.57
CA PHE A 78 -1.37 -21.47 -2.02
C PHE A 78 -0.23 -20.64 -2.62
N ASP A 79 0.07 -20.94 -3.87
CA ASP A 79 0.93 -20.12 -4.71
C ASP A 79 0.06 -19.45 -5.78
N PHE A 80 -0.59 -18.34 -5.41
CA PHE A 80 -1.37 -17.54 -6.36
C PHE A 80 -0.47 -16.75 -7.31
N ALA A 81 0.72 -16.37 -6.84
CA ALA A 81 1.68 -15.55 -7.58
C ALA A 81 2.25 -16.24 -8.82
N LYS A 82 2.26 -17.58 -8.88
CA LYS A 82 2.63 -18.33 -10.10
C LYS A 82 1.79 -18.01 -11.34
N ASN A 83 0.56 -17.51 -11.17
CA ASN A 83 -0.34 -17.19 -12.28
C ASN A 83 -0.16 -15.75 -12.78
N VAL A 84 0.70 -14.96 -12.13
CA VAL A 84 0.98 -13.58 -12.53
C VAL A 84 2.00 -13.59 -13.66
N GLN A 85 1.63 -12.97 -14.77
CA GLN A 85 2.47 -12.88 -15.97
C GLN A 85 2.57 -11.44 -16.47
N GLU A 86 3.61 -11.15 -17.24
CA GLU A 86 3.77 -9.88 -17.98
C GLU A 86 3.71 -8.61 -17.11
N VAL A 87 4.29 -8.67 -15.89
CA VAL A 87 4.28 -7.53 -14.97
C VAL A 87 5.16 -6.40 -15.48
N HIS A 88 4.60 -5.20 -15.51
CA HIS A 88 5.29 -3.97 -15.88
C HIS A 88 4.84 -2.83 -14.97
N ALA A 89 5.74 -1.87 -14.73
CA ALA A 89 5.48 -0.70 -13.92
C ALA A 89 5.70 0.57 -14.74
N LEU A 90 4.83 1.55 -14.54
CA LEU A 90 4.88 2.86 -15.19
C LEU A 90 4.79 3.93 -14.09
N SER A 91 5.55 5.02 -14.25
CA SER A 91 5.48 6.18 -13.36
C SER A 91 5.20 7.44 -14.18
N GLY A 92 4.34 8.29 -13.62
CA GLY A 92 3.93 9.55 -14.21
C GLY A 92 2.60 10.05 -13.65
N VAL A 93 2.35 11.34 -13.82
CA VAL A 93 1.06 11.93 -13.49
C VAL A 93 0.17 11.83 -14.73
N CYS A 94 -0.91 11.07 -14.65
CA CYS A 94 -1.92 11.02 -15.70
C CYS A 94 -3.31 11.29 -15.10
N PRO A 95 -4.09 12.23 -15.65
CA PRO A 95 -5.47 12.44 -15.22
C PRO A 95 -6.30 11.17 -15.38
N PRO A 96 -7.27 10.92 -14.48
CA PRO A 96 -8.18 9.79 -14.62
C PRO A 96 -8.87 9.79 -15.99
N ARG A 97 -8.76 8.68 -16.73
CA ARG A 97 -9.31 8.45 -18.09
C ARG A 97 -8.57 9.12 -19.25
N ALA A 98 -7.45 9.81 -19.03
CA ALA A 98 -6.59 10.27 -20.13
C ALA A 98 -5.63 9.16 -20.61
N GLN A 99 -5.26 9.18 -21.89
CA GLN A 99 -4.13 8.38 -22.38
C GLN A 99 -2.85 9.22 -22.27
N CYS A 100 -1.99 8.89 -21.30
CA CYS A 100 -0.69 9.54 -21.15
C CYS A 100 0.44 8.57 -21.48
N LYS A 101 1.51 9.10 -22.07
CA LYS A 101 2.76 8.35 -22.22
C LYS A 101 3.53 8.42 -20.90
N MET A 102 3.46 7.35 -20.11
CA MET A 102 4.18 7.23 -18.85
C MET A 102 5.56 6.59 -19.06
N ALA A 103 6.51 6.92 -18.18
CA ALA A 103 7.85 6.35 -18.25
C ALA A 103 7.87 4.96 -17.60
N PRO A 104 8.46 3.94 -18.24
CA PRO A 104 8.60 2.63 -17.62
C PRO A 104 9.53 2.69 -16.41
N ARG A 105 9.20 1.92 -15.38
CA ARG A 105 10.01 1.73 -14.17
C ARG A 105 10.53 0.29 -14.09
N PRO A 106 11.77 0.11 -13.63
CA PRO A 106 12.29 -1.24 -13.40
C PRO A 106 11.49 -1.92 -12.31
N ILE A 107 11.16 -3.19 -12.54
CA ILE A 107 10.49 -4.05 -11.57
C ILE A 107 11.36 -5.27 -11.31
N THR A 108 11.56 -5.57 -10.03
CA THR A 108 12.34 -6.74 -9.60
C THR A 108 11.45 -7.66 -8.78
N ARG A 109 11.34 -8.94 -9.18
CA ARG A 109 10.68 -9.95 -8.36
C ARG A 109 11.62 -10.36 -7.22
N VAL A 110 11.29 -9.94 -6.00
CA VAL A 110 12.12 -10.15 -4.81
C VAL A 110 12.01 -11.58 -4.31
N ASN A 111 10.82 -12.17 -4.36
CA ASN A 111 10.57 -13.55 -3.95
C ASN A 111 9.36 -14.15 -4.69
N ASP A 112 8.88 -15.31 -4.25
CA ASP A 112 7.77 -16.02 -4.87
C ASP A 112 6.45 -15.25 -4.88
N GLN A 113 6.25 -14.29 -3.98
CA GLN A 113 5.01 -13.53 -3.83
C GLN A 113 5.18 -12.00 -3.93
N THR A 114 6.40 -11.48 -4.01
CA THR A 114 6.69 -10.04 -3.87
C THR A 114 7.46 -9.48 -5.06
N TRP A 115 7.02 -8.33 -5.55
CA TRP A 115 7.69 -7.49 -6.55
C TRP A 115 8.04 -6.14 -5.92
N SER A 116 9.20 -5.59 -6.28
CA SER A 116 9.65 -4.26 -5.89
C SER A 116 9.76 -3.37 -7.12
N VAL A 117 9.20 -2.16 -7.04
CA VAL A 117 9.20 -1.14 -8.10
C VAL A 117 9.91 0.10 -7.58
N GLU A 118 10.85 0.64 -8.34
CA GLU A 118 11.52 1.89 -8.00
C GLU A 118 10.64 3.11 -8.35
N THR A 119 10.56 4.07 -7.43
CA THR A 119 9.67 5.23 -7.50
C THR A 119 10.26 6.35 -8.39
#